data_AF-A0A354D0W0-F1
#
_entry.id   AF-A0A354D0W0-F1
#
_cell.length_a   1.000
_cell.length_b   1.000
_cell.length_c   1.000
_cell.angle_alpha   90.00
_cell.angle_beta   90.00
_cell.angle_gamma   90.00
#
_symmetry.space_group_name_H-M   'P 1'
#
loop_
_entity.id
_entity.type
_entity.pdbx_description
1 polymer ?
#
loop_
_entity_poly.entity_id
_entity_poly.type
_entity_poly.pdbx_seq_one_letter_code
_entity_poly.pdbx_strand_id
1 'polypeptide(L)'
;FSLQGLKRLWQQAGFTLVEVSTPGMLDVEIVQRHLTHDPSLPLSAFERHLLDADQETRDAFQAFLQQQGLSSFARLVVKKL
;
A
#
# COMPACT_ATOMS: atom_id res chain seq x y z
N PHE A 1 4.12 7.19 2.17
CA PHE A 1 4.87 7.97 1.14
C PHE A 1 3.90 8.40 0.04
N SER A 2 4.32 9.18 -0.96
CA SER A 2 3.57 9.29 -2.23
C SER A 2 4.44 8.84 -3.40
N LEU A 3 3.86 8.05 -4.31
CA LEU A 3 4.61 7.51 -5.44
C LEU A 3 5.18 8.64 -6.32
N GLN A 4 4.40 9.70 -6.52
CA GLN A 4 4.80 10.87 -7.28
C GLN A 4 5.94 11.64 -6.60
N GLY A 5 5.94 11.73 -5.27
CA GLY A 5 7.03 12.35 -4.52
C GLY A 5 8.35 11.59 -4.72
N LEU A 6 8.30 10.25 -4.60
CA LEU A 6 9.47 9.39 -4.82
C LEU A 6 10.00 9.51 -6.25
N LYS A 7 9.12 9.52 -7.25
CA LYS A 7 9.51 9.69 -8.67
C LYS A 7 10.27 11.00 -8.90
N ARG A 8 9.74 12.12 -8.38
CA ARG A 8 10.37 13.44 -8.49
C ARG A 8 11.73 13.48 -7.80
N LEU A 9 11.83 12.89 -6.60
CA LEU A 9 13.06 12.87 -5.83
C LEU A 9 14.20 12.16 -6.59
N TRP A 10 13.93 11.01 -7.20
CA TRP A 10 14.94 10.29 -7.99
C TRP A 10 15.36 11.02 -9.27
N GLN A 11 14.41 11.65 -9.96
CA GLN A 11 14.71 12.46 -11.15
C GLN A 11 15.61 13.65 -10.79
N GLN A 12 15.32 14.35 -9.70
CA GLN A 12 16.15 15.46 -9.21
C GLN A 12 17.54 15.01 -8.77
N ALA A 13 17.68 13.78 -8.30
CA ALA A 13 18.96 13.19 -7.93
C ALA A 13 19.80 12.69 -9.14
N GLY A 14 19.35 12.90 -10.38
CA GLY A 14 20.09 12.49 -11.59
C GLY A 14 19.94 11.01 -11.96
N PHE A 15 18.81 10.40 -11.59
CA PHE A 15 18.48 9.02 -11.96
C PHE A 15 17.26 8.95 -12.88
N THR A 16 17.24 7.94 -13.74
CA THR A 16 16.07 7.55 -14.53
C THR A 16 15.35 6.39 -13.87
N LEU A 17 14.02 6.47 -13.80
CA LEU A 17 13.16 5.40 -13.28
C LEU A 17 13.02 4.29 -14.33
N VAL A 18 13.31 3.05 -13.94
CA VAL A 18 13.17 1.85 -14.77
C VAL A 18 11.88 1.10 -14.43
N GLU A 19 11.63 0.89 -13.14
CA GLU A 19 10.42 0.22 -12.64
C GLU A 19 9.91 0.95 -11.40
N VAL A 20 8.60 1.03 -11.26
CA VAL A 20 7.93 1.51 -10.05
C VAL A 20 6.76 0.57 -9.73
N SER A 21 6.76 0.01 -8.52
CA SER A 21 5.71 -0.88 -8.03
C SER A 21 5.44 -0.65 -6.54
N THR A 22 4.29 -1.11 -6.05
CA THR A 22 4.02 -1.19 -4.60
C THR A 22 3.71 -2.63 -4.20
N PRO A 23 4.73 -3.50 -4.03
CA PRO A 23 4.52 -4.94 -3.88
C PRO A 23 4.15 -5.36 -2.45
N GLY A 24 3.84 -4.43 -1.54
CA GLY A 24 3.47 -4.77 -0.16
C GLY A 24 2.23 -5.67 -0.13
N MET A 25 2.24 -6.67 0.75
CA MET A 25 1.21 -7.73 0.81
C MET A 25 0.43 -7.76 2.11
N LEU A 26 0.79 -6.91 3.08
CA LEU A 26 0.34 -7.06 4.47
C LEU A 26 -0.46 -5.85 4.96
N ASP A 27 -0.82 -4.90 4.11
CA ASP A 27 -1.43 -3.65 4.54
C ASP A 27 -2.77 -3.90 5.24
N VAL A 28 -3.64 -4.71 4.61
CA VAL A 28 -4.96 -5.06 5.16
C VAL A 28 -4.83 -5.82 6.47
N GLU A 29 -3.91 -6.79 6.53
CA GLU A 29 -3.65 -7.61 7.72
C GLU A 29 -3.09 -6.77 8.88
N ILE A 30 -2.18 -5.84 8.60
CA ILE A 30 -1.62 -4.92 9.60
C ILE A 30 -2.73 -4.04 10.18
N VAL A 31 -3.59 -3.48 9.32
CA VAL A 31 -4.73 -2.65 9.75
C VAL A 31 -5.70 -3.46 10.59
N GLN A 32 -6.06 -4.67 10.16
CA GLN A 32 -6.95 -5.57 10.91
C GLN A 32 -6.39 -5.88 12.30
N ARG A 33 -5.11 -6.26 12.40
CA ARG A 33 -4.45 -6.54 13.68
C ARG A 33 -4.41 -5.31 14.58
N HIS A 34 -4.07 -4.16 14.02
CA HIS A 34 -3.99 -2.91 14.77
C HIS A 34 -5.33 -2.54 15.40
N LEU A 35 -6.41 -2.61 14.63
CA LEU A 35 -7.77 -2.30 15.10
C LEU A 35 -8.34 -3.34 16.06
N THR A 36 -7.88 -4.59 15.97
CA THR A 36 -8.20 -5.63 16.96
C THR A 36 -7.55 -5.33 18.32
N HIS A 37 -6.38 -4.69 18.33
CA HIS A 37 -5.64 -4.34 19.56
C HIS A 37 -6.02 -2.96 20.12
N ASP A 38 -6.45 -2.03 19.27
CA ASP A 38 -6.98 -0.73 19.65
C ASP A 38 -8.36 -0.48 19.00
N PRO A 39 -9.46 -0.96 19.63
CA PRO A 39 -10.80 -0.82 19.11
C PRO A 39 -11.38 0.60 19.29
N SER A 40 -10.61 1.54 19.83
CA SER A 40 -11.09 2.92 20.07
C SER A 40 -11.20 3.73 18.78
N LEU A 41 -10.56 3.28 17.70
CA LEU A 41 -10.58 3.95 16.40
C LEU A 41 -11.95 3.79 15.73
N PRO A 42 -12.65 4.89 15.40
CA PRO A 42 -13.94 4.81 14.73
C PRO A 42 -13.75 4.32 13.29
N LEU A 43 -14.44 3.23 12.95
CA LEU A 43 -14.50 2.70 11.59
C LEU A 43 -15.81 3.09 10.92
N SER A 44 -15.76 3.35 9.62
CA SER A 44 -16.94 3.43 8.75
C SER A 44 -17.61 2.06 8.61
N ALA A 45 -18.81 2.02 8.05
CA ALA A 45 -19.48 0.75 7.73
C ALA A 45 -18.67 -0.07 6.72
N PHE A 46 -18.08 0.58 5.71
CA PHE A 46 -17.25 -0.06 4.70
C PHE A 46 -16.01 -0.73 5.31
N GLU A 47 -15.27 -0.01 6.16
CA GLU A 47 -14.05 -0.55 6.79
C GLU A 47 -14.36 -1.75 7.68
N ARG A 48 -15.45 -1.71 8.45
CA ARG A 48 -15.90 -2.87 9.24
C ARG A 48 -16.19 -4.08 8.37
N HIS A 49 -17.01 -3.91 7.33
CA HIS A 49 -17.35 -5.02 6.42
C HIS A 49 -16.12 -5.60 5.72
N LEU A 50 -15.18 -4.75 5.31
CA LEU A 50 -13.94 -5.20 4.67
C LEU A 50 -13.05 -6.01 5.64
N LEU A 51 -12.91 -5.56 6.89
CA LEU A 51 -12.04 -6.22 7.86
C LEU A 51 -12.64 -7.52 8.40
N ASP A 52 -13.97 -7.59 8.50
CA ASP A 52 -14.71 -8.79 8.94
C ASP A 52 -14.91 -9.83 7.81
N ALA A 53 -14.58 -9.49 6.57
CA ALA A 53 -14.74 -10.39 5.42
C ALA A 53 -13.87 -11.65 5.54
N ASP A 54 -14.03 -12.60 4.62
CA ASP A 54 -13.13 -13.75 4.54
C ASP A 54 -11.73 -13.37 4.04
N GLN A 55 -10.80 -14.32 4.12
CA GLN A 55 -9.43 -14.10 3.68
C GLN A 55 -9.35 -13.78 2.18
N GLU A 56 -10.16 -14.43 1.36
CA GLU A 56 -10.20 -14.22 -0.09
C GLU A 56 -10.55 -12.77 -0.45
N THR A 57 -11.57 -12.21 0.20
CA THR A 57 -11.97 -10.81 -0.01
C THR A 57 -10.87 -9.84 0.42
N ARG A 58 -10.23 -10.08 1.56
CA ARG A 58 -9.12 -9.24 2.04
C ARG A 58 -7.90 -9.31 1.11
N ASP A 59 -7.57 -10.50 0.62
CA ASP A 59 -6.48 -10.70 -0.34
C ASP A 59 -6.76 -10.01 -1.67
N ALA A 60 -8.01 -10.05 -2.14
CA ALA A 60 -8.43 -9.33 -3.35
C ALA A 60 -8.31 -7.81 -3.17
N PHE A 61 -8.66 -7.27 -1.99
CA PHE A 61 -8.47 -5.86 -1.71
C PHE A 61 -6.98 -5.49 -1.59
N GLN A 62 -6.15 -6.32 -0.98
CA GLN A 62 -4.70 -6.12 -0.97
C GLN A 62 -4.12 -6.11 -2.39
N ALA A 63 -4.55 -7.04 -3.26
CA ALA A 63 -4.16 -7.07 -4.65
C ALA A 63 -4.58 -5.80 -5.40
N PHE A 64 -5.78 -5.28 -5.13
CA PHE A 64 -6.23 -3.99 -5.65
C PHE A 64 -5.29 -2.86 -5.21
N LEU A 65 -4.93 -2.78 -3.93
CA LEU A 65 -3.98 -1.75 -3.43
C LEU A 65 -2.63 -1.83 -4.15
N GLN A 66 -2.11 -3.03 -4.38
CA GLN A 66 -0.86 -3.23 -5.13
C GLN A 66 -0.97 -2.75 -6.58
N GLN A 67 -2.04 -3.17 -7.28
CA GLN A 67 -2.27 -2.83 -8.69
C GLN A 67 -2.46 -1.32 -8.91
N GLN A 68 -3.07 -0.64 -7.94
CA GLN A 68 -3.31 0.80 -8.02
C GLN A 68 -2.14 1.65 -7.47
N GLY A 69 -1.05 1.04 -7.01
CA GLY A 69 0.09 1.78 -6.46
C GLY A 69 -0.19 2.39 -5.08
N LEU A 70 -1.15 1.83 -4.33
CA LEU A 70 -1.65 2.32 -3.04
C LEU A 70 -1.12 1.53 -1.84
N SER A 71 -0.41 0.42 -2.06
CA SER A 71 0.17 -0.35 -0.97
C SER A 71 1.24 0.44 -0.21
N SER A 72 1.38 0.19 1.10
CA SER A 72 2.22 0.97 2.01
C SER A 72 3.73 0.76 1.83
N PHE A 73 4.14 -0.13 0.91
CA PHE A 73 5.53 -0.40 0.55
C PHE A 73 5.77 -0.14 -0.94
N ALA A 74 6.68 0.79 -1.26
CA ALA A 74 7.10 1.07 -2.64
C ALA A 74 8.44 0.40 -2.98
N ARG A 75 8.56 -0.11 -4.19
CA ARG A 75 9.79 -0.57 -4.81
C ARG A 75 10.07 0.24 -6.07
N LEU A 76 11.26 0.84 -6.13
CA LEU A 76 11.71 1.62 -7.27
C LEU A 76 13.04 1.04 -7.76
N VAL A 77 13.12 0.74 -9.06
CA VAL A 77 14.37 0.40 -9.73
C VAL A 77 14.80 1.63 -10.53
N VAL A 78 16.01 2.11 -10.28
CA VAL A 78 16.56 3.32 -10.88
C VAL A 78 17.89 3.04 -11.56
N LYS A 79 18.17 3.79 -12.62
CA LYS A 79 19.44 3.77 -13.35
C LYS A 79 20.08 5.14 -13.27
N LYS A 80 21.36 5.19 -12.92
CA LYS A 80 22.14 6.43 -12.95
C LYS A 80 22.26 6.91 -14.40
N LEU A 81 22.02 8.21 -14.62
CA LEU A 81 22.28 8.86 -15.90
C LEU A 81 23.75 8.77 -16.28
#